data_AF-Q6K3G4-F1
#
_entry.id   AF-Q6K3G4-F1
#
_cell.length_a   1.000
_cell.length_b   1.000
_cell.length_c   1.000
_cell.angle_alpha   90.00
_cell.angle_beta   90.00
_cell.angle_gamma   90.00
#
_symmetry.space_group_name_H-M   'P 1'
#
loop_
_entity.id
_entity.type
_entity.pdbx_description
1 polymer ?
#
loop_
_entity_poly.entity_id
_entity_poly.type
_entity_poly.pdbx_seq_one_letter_code
_entity_poly.pdbx_strand_id
1 'polypeptide(L)'
;MDKVGFMCKIAGQNNNLMGQFHNALYLGDAMKRVEILENAGQLPLAYITAATHGLTEIADRLAAELGENIPSLPEGKTRSLLIPPAPLTASGDWPLLRVMRGIFEGGLDATGKAELEEDDEAAGADWGDEDLDMVDASEAMANGGDGFDAEEGEANEEDGEEGGWDLEDLELPPEAETPKNAGNALSVVFVAPPPGMPVSQIWTQKSSLAGEHAAAGNFDTAMRLLSRQLGIKNFAPLKPLFLDLHMGSHSYLRALATAPIIPVAVEKGWSESASPNVRGPPALVFTFSQMEDRLKAAYKATTEGKFPEALRQFLNILHTIPLIVVDSRREVDEVKELLWVCATSKRTLLLQSTLQGCCWRTTLMRAKQRGPDRCSNSAVERRIAVS
;
A
#
# COMPACT_ATOMS: atom_id res chain seq x y z
N MET A 1 16.10 -17.41 21.94
CA MET A 1 15.47 -18.50 22.73
C MET A 1 15.93 -18.49 24.19
N ASP A 2 16.99 -17.77 24.51
CA ASP A 2 17.64 -17.77 25.83
C ASP A 2 16.76 -17.23 26.96
N LYS A 3 15.90 -16.23 26.64
CA LYS A 3 14.90 -15.70 27.58
C LYS A 3 13.91 -16.78 28.04
N VAL A 4 13.43 -17.65 27.13
CA VAL A 4 12.50 -18.75 27.47
C VAL A 4 13.20 -19.82 28.31
N GLY A 5 14.49 -20.09 28.03
CA GLY A 5 15.31 -20.96 28.87
C GLY A 5 15.49 -20.42 30.29
N PHE A 6 15.68 -19.11 30.45
CA PHE A 6 15.74 -18.45 31.76
C PHE A 6 14.39 -18.51 32.50
N MET A 7 13.28 -18.24 31.81
CA MET A 7 11.93 -18.37 32.36
C MET A 7 11.62 -19.80 32.82
N CYS A 8 12.12 -20.82 32.12
CA CYS A 8 12.00 -22.21 32.54
C CYS A 8 12.70 -22.49 33.88
N LYS A 9 13.87 -21.88 34.13
CA LYS A 9 14.61 -22.02 35.40
C LYS A 9 13.86 -21.36 36.55
N ILE A 10 13.33 -20.16 36.33
CA ILE A 10 12.51 -19.44 37.33
C ILE A 10 11.23 -20.23 37.66
N ALA A 11 10.55 -20.77 36.64
CA ALA A 11 9.37 -21.58 36.85
C ALA A 11 9.67 -22.86 37.65
N GLY A 12 10.89 -23.40 37.50
CA GLY A 12 11.47 -24.45 38.35
C GLY A 12 11.56 -24.06 39.82
N GLN A 13 12.19 -22.92 40.09
CA GLN A 13 12.37 -22.38 41.44
C GLN A 13 11.05 -22.05 42.14
N ASN A 14 10.04 -21.60 41.39
CA ASN A 14 8.72 -21.23 41.90
C ASN A 14 7.72 -22.41 41.95
N ASN A 15 8.17 -23.65 41.68
CA ASN A 15 7.36 -24.86 41.63
C ASN A 15 6.10 -24.77 40.74
N ASN A 16 6.14 -23.95 39.68
CA ASN A 16 5.02 -23.78 38.77
C ASN A 16 5.10 -24.81 37.62
N LEU A 17 4.53 -26.00 37.84
CA LEU A 17 4.51 -27.11 36.88
C LEU A 17 3.94 -26.70 35.51
N MET A 18 2.88 -25.88 35.51
CA MET A 18 2.22 -25.45 34.28
C MET A 18 3.13 -24.49 33.49
N GLY A 19 3.78 -23.55 34.15
CA GLY A 19 4.76 -22.65 33.52
C GLY A 19 5.97 -23.40 32.96
N GLN A 20 6.47 -24.41 33.70
CA GLN A 20 7.56 -25.26 33.24
C GLN A 20 7.17 -26.06 31.98
N PHE A 21 5.96 -26.62 31.94
CA PHE A 21 5.48 -27.38 30.80
C PHE A 21 5.35 -26.54 29.53
N HIS A 22 4.79 -25.33 29.62
CA HIS A 22 4.70 -24.41 28.48
C HIS A 22 6.09 -23.98 27.98
N ASN A 23 7.01 -23.67 28.88
CA ASN A 23 8.36 -23.29 28.51
C ASN A 23 9.11 -24.46 27.83
N ALA A 24 8.95 -25.69 28.33
CA ALA A 24 9.51 -26.88 27.70
C ALA A 24 8.87 -27.17 26.33
N LEU A 25 7.58 -26.88 26.15
CA LEU A 25 6.89 -26.96 24.86
C LEU A 25 7.48 -25.97 23.85
N TYR A 26 7.70 -24.71 24.25
CA TYR A 26 8.30 -23.69 23.38
C TYR A 26 9.75 -23.98 23.00
N LEU A 27 10.51 -24.62 23.89
CA LEU A 27 11.88 -25.06 23.63
C LEU A 27 11.95 -26.37 22.83
N GLY A 28 10.83 -27.08 22.68
CA GLY A 28 10.79 -28.39 22.02
C GLY A 28 11.46 -29.51 22.83
N ASP A 29 11.69 -29.33 24.13
CA ASP A 29 12.33 -30.33 24.99
C ASP A 29 11.32 -31.39 25.44
N ALA A 30 11.29 -32.51 24.73
CA ALA A 30 10.38 -33.62 25.01
C ALA A 30 10.76 -34.40 26.28
N MET A 31 12.04 -34.49 26.65
CA MET A 31 12.48 -35.21 27.85
C MET A 31 12.00 -34.49 29.12
N LYS A 32 12.20 -33.17 29.17
CA LYS A 32 11.77 -32.36 30.31
C LYS A 32 10.25 -32.34 30.47
N ARG A 33 9.50 -32.41 29.36
CA ARG A 33 8.04 -32.58 29.40
C ARG A 33 7.62 -33.90 30.03
N VAL A 34 8.30 -35.00 29.72
CA VAL A 34 8.00 -36.30 30.33
C VAL A 34 8.29 -36.26 31.83
N GLU A 35 9.44 -35.70 32.23
CA GLU A 35 9.81 -35.51 33.64
C GLU A 35 8.77 -34.66 34.42
N ILE A 36 8.30 -33.55 33.84
CA ILE A 36 7.27 -32.70 34.47
C ILE A 36 5.94 -33.46 34.60
N LEU A 37 5.57 -34.28 33.62
CA LEU A 37 4.35 -35.09 33.65
C LEU A 37 4.43 -36.24 34.67
N GLU A 38 5.59 -36.86 34.82
CA GLU A 38 5.89 -37.84 35.87
C GLU A 38 5.76 -37.19 37.25
N ASN A 39 6.39 -36.02 37.46
CA ASN A 39 6.32 -35.27 38.71
C ASN A 39 4.89 -34.79 39.06
N ALA A 40 4.05 -34.57 38.05
CA ALA A 40 2.63 -34.23 38.22
C ALA A 40 1.72 -35.44 38.48
N GLY A 41 2.26 -36.67 38.47
CA GLY A 41 1.51 -37.92 38.65
C GLY A 41 0.68 -38.34 37.43
N GLN A 42 0.89 -37.72 36.26
CA GLN A 42 0.15 -38.00 35.03
C GLN A 42 0.90 -39.02 34.15
N LEU A 43 1.11 -40.23 34.70
CA LEU A 43 1.86 -41.30 34.06
C LEU A 43 1.32 -41.72 32.67
N PRO A 44 -0.01 -41.82 32.43
CA PRO A 44 -0.52 -42.14 31.10
C PRO A 44 -0.13 -41.10 30.04
N LEU A 45 -0.11 -39.81 30.41
CA LEU A 45 0.24 -38.72 29.51
C LEU A 45 1.75 -38.63 29.29
N ALA A 46 2.55 -38.95 30.32
CA ALA A 46 3.99 -39.11 30.22
C ALA A 46 4.35 -40.22 29.23
N TYR A 47 3.68 -41.38 29.31
CA TYR A 47 3.88 -42.52 28.40
C TYR A 47 3.53 -42.15 26.95
N ILE A 48 2.36 -41.55 26.71
CA ILE A 48 1.96 -41.10 25.36
C ILE A 48 2.99 -40.09 24.82
N THR A 49 3.46 -39.17 25.65
CA THR A 49 4.48 -38.18 25.26
C THR A 49 5.81 -38.85 24.91
N ALA A 50 6.27 -39.80 25.71
CA ALA A 50 7.51 -40.54 25.45
C ALA A 50 7.41 -41.38 24.16
N ALA A 51 6.32 -42.11 23.97
CA ALA A 51 6.09 -42.96 22.80
C ALA A 51 5.92 -42.14 21.51
N THR A 52 5.22 -41.00 21.55
CA THR A 52 5.05 -40.11 20.38
C THR A 52 6.34 -39.41 19.96
N HIS A 53 7.25 -39.12 20.91
CA HIS A 53 8.54 -38.48 20.63
C HIS A 53 9.71 -39.47 20.44
N GLY A 54 9.48 -40.78 20.58
CA GLY A 54 10.49 -41.82 20.33
C GLY A 54 11.46 -42.07 21.49
N LEU A 55 11.09 -41.68 22.71
CA LEU A 55 11.84 -41.97 23.94
C LEU A 55 11.48 -43.38 24.45
N THR A 56 11.97 -44.41 23.75
CA THR A 56 11.57 -45.81 23.99
C THR A 56 11.94 -46.31 25.38
N GLU A 57 13.13 -45.96 25.90
CA GLU A 57 13.59 -46.40 27.23
C GLU A 57 12.69 -45.87 28.37
N ILE A 58 12.26 -44.62 28.26
CA ILE A 58 11.37 -43.98 29.26
C ILE A 58 9.95 -44.49 29.09
N ALA A 59 9.51 -44.73 27.85
CA ALA A 59 8.20 -45.32 27.56
C ALA A 59 8.09 -46.75 28.13
N ASP A 60 9.11 -47.59 27.97
CA ASP A 60 9.13 -48.97 28.49
C ASP A 60 9.10 -48.99 30.03
N ARG A 61 9.83 -48.07 30.68
CA ARG A 61 9.78 -47.88 32.13
C ARG A 61 8.38 -47.49 32.60
N LEU A 62 7.76 -46.51 31.95
CA LEU A 62 6.42 -46.05 32.29
C LEU A 62 5.35 -47.10 31.99
N ALA A 63 5.53 -47.92 30.96
CA ALA A 63 4.65 -49.06 30.67
C ALA A 63 4.71 -50.12 31.78
N ALA A 64 5.91 -50.39 32.32
CA ALA A 64 6.07 -51.31 33.44
C ALA A 64 5.40 -50.80 34.74
N GLU A 65 5.42 -49.49 34.98
CA GLU A 65 4.74 -48.86 36.12
C GLU A 65 3.20 -48.80 35.94
N LEU A 66 2.72 -48.67 34.70
CA LEU A 66 1.30 -48.48 34.39
C LEU A 66 0.52 -49.80 34.22
N GLY A 67 1.22 -50.91 33.94
CA GLY A 67 0.65 -52.26 33.92
C GLY A 67 -0.48 -52.42 32.88
N GLU A 68 -1.72 -52.62 33.34
CA GLU A 68 -2.90 -52.81 32.47
C GLU A 68 -3.55 -51.50 31.97
N ASN A 69 -3.15 -50.34 32.49
CA ASN A 69 -3.74 -49.04 32.14
C ASN A 69 -3.02 -48.33 30.97
N ILE A 70 -2.44 -49.10 30.04
CA ILE A 70 -1.70 -48.52 28.91
C ILE A 70 -2.68 -47.97 27.87
N PRO A 71 -2.69 -46.65 27.61
CA PRO A 71 -3.54 -46.06 26.59
C PRO A 71 -3.09 -46.51 25.19
N SER A 72 -4.05 -46.87 24.33
CA SER A 72 -3.78 -47.19 22.92
C SER A 72 -3.37 -45.94 22.15
N LEU A 73 -2.21 -45.94 21.50
CA LEU A 73 -1.79 -44.86 20.62
C LEU A 73 -2.35 -45.04 19.20
N PRO A 74 -2.80 -43.97 18.53
CA PRO A 74 -3.23 -44.04 17.14
C PRO A 74 -2.04 -44.30 16.20
N GLU A 75 -2.11 -45.40 15.44
CA GLU A 75 -1.09 -45.77 14.45
C GLU A 75 -1.10 -44.79 13.26
N GLY A 76 0.09 -44.38 12.80
CA GLY A 76 0.25 -43.60 11.56
C GLY A 76 0.51 -42.09 11.70
N LYS A 77 0.61 -41.53 12.90
CA LYS A 77 0.97 -40.11 13.08
C LYS A 77 2.49 -39.93 13.10
N THR A 78 3.02 -39.15 12.17
CA THR A 78 4.45 -38.83 12.09
C THR A 78 4.88 -38.01 13.31
N ARG A 79 5.90 -38.48 14.04
CA ARG A 79 6.55 -37.76 15.13
C ARG A 79 7.00 -36.38 14.67
N SER A 80 6.45 -35.32 15.28
CA SER A 80 6.81 -33.94 14.99
C SER A 80 6.97 -33.19 16.30
N LEU A 81 8.12 -32.53 16.47
CA LEU A 81 8.31 -31.60 17.57
C LEU A 81 7.53 -30.33 17.24
N LEU A 82 6.67 -29.90 18.15
CA LEU A 82 5.93 -28.64 18.04
C LEU A 82 6.88 -27.47 18.33
N ILE A 83 7.81 -27.22 17.42
CA ILE A 83 8.69 -26.06 17.48
C ILE A 83 8.01 -24.97 16.65
N PRO A 84 7.71 -23.79 17.24
CA PRO A 84 7.21 -22.69 16.43
C PRO A 84 8.26 -22.38 15.34
N PRO A 85 7.85 -22.18 14.08
CA PRO A 85 8.79 -21.84 13.02
C PRO A 85 9.61 -20.62 13.45
N ALA A 86 10.92 -20.66 13.18
CA ALA A 86 11.78 -19.52 13.47
C ALA A 86 11.19 -18.28 12.79
N PRO A 87 10.98 -17.17 13.52
CA PRO A 87 10.43 -15.96 12.94
C PRO A 87 11.36 -15.52 11.80
N LEU A 88 10.82 -15.47 10.58
CA LEU A 88 11.58 -15.14 9.36
C LEU A 88 12.07 -13.69 9.33
N THR A 89 11.55 -12.85 10.23
CA THR A 89 11.89 -11.45 10.36
C THR A 89 12.21 -11.12 11.81
N ALA A 90 13.50 -10.94 12.11
CA ALA A 90 13.92 -9.97 13.10
C ALA A 90 13.73 -8.57 12.51
N SER A 91 12.49 -8.19 12.22
CA SER A 91 12.19 -6.79 11.90
C SER A 91 12.44 -6.00 13.18
N GLY A 92 13.21 -4.92 13.09
CA GLY A 92 13.44 -3.98 14.19
C GLY A 92 12.13 -3.46 14.77
N ASP A 93 12.26 -2.65 15.82
CA ASP A 93 11.13 -2.07 16.55
C ASP A 93 10.04 -1.62 15.59
N TRP A 94 8.84 -2.17 15.77
CA TRP A 94 7.67 -1.72 15.02
C TRP A 94 7.57 -0.21 15.18
N PRO A 95 7.18 0.56 14.14
CA PRO A 95 7.05 2.00 14.27
C PRO A 95 6.04 2.30 15.39
N LEU A 96 6.58 2.65 16.56
CA LEU A 96 5.80 3.01 17.72
C LEU A 96 5.24 4.40 17.43
N LEU A 97 3.93 4.50 17.34
CA LEU A 97 3.27 5.78 17.38
C LEU A 97 3.68 6.43 18.71
N ARG A 98 4.17 7.67 18.68
CA ARG A 98 4.45 8.43 19.91
C ARG A 98 3.11 8.78 20.55
N VAL A 99 2.59 7.85 21.34
CA VAL A 99 1.46 8.12 22.23
C VAL A 99 2.04 8.84 23.44
N MET A 100 1.48 10.01 23.79
CA MET A 100 1.89 10.67 25.02
C MET A 100 1.65 9.70 26.19
N ARG A 101 2.69 9.52 27.00
CA ARG A 101 2.64 8.67 28.19
C ARG A 101 1.52 9.19 29.10
N GLY A 102 0.58 8.32 29.44
CA GLY A 102 -0.52 8.69 30.32
C GLY A 102 0.01 8.99 31.72
N ILE A 103 -0.63 9.92 32.43
CA ILE A 103 -0.23 10.38 33.78
C ILE A 103 -0.19 9.23 34.81
N PHE A 104 -0.84 8.09 34.53
CA PHE A 104 -0.81 6.89 35.38
C PHE A 104 0.33 5.90 35.07
N GLU A 105 1.06 6.06 33.97
CA GLU A 105 2.14 5.14 33.59
C GLU A 105 3.42 5.35 34.43
N GLY A 106 3.55 6.50 35.11
CA GLY A 106 4.64 6.76 36.06
C GLY A 106 4.33 6.42 37.52
N GLY A 107 3.08 6.06 37.86
CA GLY A 107 2.62 5.99 39.24
C GLY A 107 2.71 4.63 39.92
N LEU A 108 2.87 3.53 39.18
CA LEU A 108 2.83 2.17 39.75
C LEU A 108 4.22 1.56 40.02
N ASP A 109 5.28 2.13 39.45
CA ASP A 109 6.66 1.67 39.69
C ASP A 109 7.32 2.36 40.90
N ALA A 110 6.65 3.34 41.51
CA ALA A 110 7.15 4.07 42.68
C ALA A 110 6.95 3.32 44.03
N THR A 111 6.37 2.12 44.03
CA THR A 111 6.21 1.31 45.25
C THR A 111 7.01 0.02 45.18
N GLY A 112 8.34 0.15 45.28
CA GLY A 112 9.20 -0.97 45.68
C GLY A 112 10.35 -1.30 44.75
N LYS A 113 11.35 -0.40 44.67
CA LYS A 113 12.78 -0.75 44.75
C LYS A 113 13.62 0.53 44.63
N ALA A 114 14.16 0.95 45.77
CA ALA A 114 15.40 1.72 45.78
C ALA A 114 16.53 0.78 45.34
N GLU A 115 17.29 1.17 44.32
CA GLU A 115 18.76 1.07 44.26
C GLU A 115 19.30 1.46 42.87
N LEU A 116 20.17 2.48 42.91
CA LEU A 116 21.36 2.72 42.08
C LEU A 116 21.21 3.24 40.64
N GLU A 117 21.38 4.57 40.58
CA GLU A 117 22.14 5.38 39.61
C GLU A 117 23.11 4.63 38.68
N GLU A 118 23.14 5.01 37.39
CA GLU A 118 24.34 5.58 36.75
C GLU A 118 24.01 6.21 35.37
N ASP A 119 24.67 7.34 35.12
CA ASP A 119 24.90 8.10 33.88
C ASP A 119 23.84 9.05 33.28
N ASP A 120 24.07 10.32 33.68
CA ASP A 120 24.42 11.48 32.82
C ASP A 120 23.31 12.40 32.26
N GLU A 121 23.05 13.45 33.04
CA GLU A 121 23.29 14.88 32.73
C GLU A 121 23.40 15.25 31.22
N ALA A 122 22.72 16.28 30.70
CA ALA A 122 22.60 17.61 31.26
C ALA A 122 21.55 18.48 30.54
N ALA A 123 21.21 19.58 31.24
CA ALA A 123 20.58 20.83 30.81
C ALA A 123 19.03 20.81 30.74
N GLY A 124 18.27 21.49 31.60
CA GLY A 124 18.58 22.57 32.53
C GLY A 124 17.55 23.69 32.34
N ALA A 125 16.75 23.97 33.37
CA ALA A 125 16.11 25.28 33.61
C ALA A 125 15.30 25.19 34.92
N ASP A 126 16.04 25.36 36.01
CA ASP A 126 15.57 25.91 37.27
C ASP A 126 14.88 27.26 37.04
N TRP A 127 13.64 27.40 37.51
CA TRP A 127 12.97 28.69 37.72
C TRP A 127 12.16 28.61 39.00
N GLY A 128 12.76 29.13 40.08
CA GLY A 128 12.12 30.15 40.91
C GLY A 128 10.96 29.69 41.78
N ASP A 129 11.33 29.18 42.95
CA ASP A 129 10.65 29.42 44.22
C ASP A 129 10.20 30.88 44.35
N GLU A 130 8.91 31.11 44.63
CA GLU A 130 8.45 32.15 45.57
C GLU A 130 6.93 32.05 45.80
N ASP A 131 6.62 31.82 47.08
CA ASP A 131 5.31 31.80 47.71
C ASP A 131 4.41 32.99 47.32
N LEU A 132 3.21 32.69 46.81
CA LEU A 132 2.10 33.64 46.76
C LEU A 132 1.05 33.27 47.80
N ASP A 133 1.27 33.83 48.99
CA ASP A 133 0.36 33.82 50.13
C ASP A 133 -0.91 34.65 49.85
N MET A 134 -1.98 34.20 50.49
CA MET A 134 -3.38 34.53 50.23
C MET A 134 -3.75 35.86 50.92
N VAL A 135 -4.44 36.73 50.19
CA VAL A 135 -5.04 37.97 50.69
C VAL A 135 -6.03 37.72 51.83
N ASP A 136 -5.84 38.37 52.99
CA ASP A 136 -6.91 38.66 53.96
C ASP A 136 -6.77 40.08 54.54
N ALA A 137 -7.93 40.67 54.81
CA ALA A 137 -8.20 42.08 55.05
C ALA A 137 -7.96 42.51 56.51
N SER A 138 -7.52 43.76 56.73
CA SER A 138 -8.17 44.75 57.61
C SER A 138 -7.31 45.99 57.92
N GLU A 139 -8.01 47.14 57.95
CA GLU A 139 -7.80 48.36 58.75
C GLU A 139 -6.58 49.31 58.59
N ALA A 140 -6.92 50.52 58.14
CA ALA A 140 -6.63 51.85 58.72
C ALA A 140 -5.17 52.31 58.92
N MET A 141 -4.77 53.40 58.23
CA MET A 141 -4.76 54.78 58.78
C MET A 141 -3.91 55.75 57.92
N ALA A 142 -4.57 56.85 57.53
CA ALA A 142 -4.15 58.22 57.19
C ALA A 142 -2.66 58.66 57.14
N ASN A 143 -2.33 59.37 56.04
CA ASN A 143 -1.86 60.78 55.92
C ASN A 143 -0.92 60.91 54.70
N GLY A 144 -1.25 61.68 53.65
CA GLY A 144 -1.05 63.14 53.54
C GLY A 144 0.23 63.39 52.70
N GLY A 145 0.37 64.28 51.72
CA GLY A 145 -0.38 65.39 51.12
C GLY A 145 0.61 66.15 50.22
N ASP A 146 0.10 66.98 49.28
CA ASP A 146 0.80 67.94 48.40
C ASP A 146 1.73 67.40 47.29
N GLY A 147 1.82 67.97 46.08
CA GLY A 147 1.28 69.19 45.45
C GLY A 147 1.84 69.21 44.00
N PHE A 148 1.01 69.39 42.96
CA PHE A 148 0.72 70.63 42.20
C PHE A 148 1.85 71.18 41.29
N ASP A 149 1.40 71.65 40.11
CA ASP A 149 2.04 72.35 38.96
C ASP A 149 2.95 71.57 38.00
N ALA A 150 2.73 71.48 36.68
CA ALA A 150 2.14 72.33 35.60
C ALA A 150 3.17 73.18 34.82
N GLU A 151 3.14 72.98 33.49
CA GLU A 151 3.61 73.86 32.39
C GLU A 151 5.13 74.11 32.28
N GLU A 152 5.79 74.28 31.15
CA GLU A 152 5.49 74.51 29.72
C GLU A 152 6.86 74.41 28.98
N GLY A 153 6.93 74.19 27.65
CA GLY A 153 8.19 74.39 26.93
C GLY A 153 8.30 73.77 25.53
N GLU A 154 8.48 74.61 24.53
CA GLU A 154 8.28 74.39 23.09
C GLU A 154 9.40 73.66 22.30
N ALA A 155 8.96 73.07 21.18
CA ALA A 155 9.48 73.11 19.79
C ALA A 155 10.82 72.47 19.35
N ASN A 156 10.65 71.69 18.27
CA ASN A 156 11.48 71.53 17.05
C ASN A 156 12.64 70.52 17.07
N GLU A 157 12.57 69.46 16.26
CA GLU A 157 13.20 69.36 14.93
C GLU A 157 13.05 67.95 14.33
N GLU A 158 13.02 67.92 13.00
CA GLU A 158 12.88 66.75 12.13
C GLU A 158 14.10 65.81 12.14
N ASP A 159 13.85 64.60 11.65
CA ASP A 159 14.76 63.69 10.92
C ASP A 159 15.26 62.44 11.67
N GLY A 160 15.09 61.29 11.01
CA GLY A 160 15.63 60.00 11.46
C GLY A 160 14.66 58.83 11.38
N GLU A 161 14.52 58.25 10.18
CA GLU A 161 14.11 56.87 9.87
C GLU A 161 14.11 55.88 11.07
N GLU A 162 12.94 55.64 11.69
CA GLU A 162 12.74 54.46 12.55
C GLU A 162 12.19 53.30 11.71
N GLY A 163 13.07 52.33 11.47
CA GLY A 163 12.76 51.08 10.80
C GLY A 163 11.55 50.40 11.41
N GLY A 164 10.52 50.21 10.57
CA GLY A 164 9.38 49.38 10.87
C GLY A 164 9.86 47.97 11.23
N TRP A 165 9.45 47.51 12.40
CA TRP A 165 9.61 46.13 12.81
C TRP A 165 8.81 45.26 11.84
N ASP A 166 9.51 44.64 10.90
CA ASP A 166 9.00 43.65 9.96
C ASP A 166 8.54 42.41 10.75
N LEU A 167 7.27 42.45 11.18
CA LEU A 167 6.63 41.48 12.05
C LEU A 167 5.91 40.38 11.23
N GLU A 168 6.50 39.97 10.11
CA GLU A 168 5.85 39.05 9.17
C GLU A 168 6.31 37.60 9.27
N ASP A 169 7.13 37.20 10.26
CA ASP A 169 7.65 35.81 10.29
C ASP A 169 7.87 35.20 11.68
N LEU A 170 6.87 35.32 12.57
CA LEU A 170 6.79 34.48 13.76
C LEU A 170 5.61 33.49 13.64
N GLU A 171 5.77 32.48 12.78
CA GLU A 171 4.90 31.30 12.75
C GLU A 171 4.99 30.58 14.11
N LEU A 172 3.96 30.77 14.93
CA LEU A 172 3.80 30.09 16.20
C LEU A 172 3.68 28.57 15.97
N PRO A 173 4.34 27.74 16.79
CA PRO A 173 4.18 26.28 16.73
C PRO A 173 2.69 25.90 16.83
N PRO A 174 2.23 24.84 16.13
CA PRO A 174 0.81 24.46 16.03
C PRO A 174 0.18 23.98 17.35
N GLU A 175 0.84 24.15 18.49
CA GLU A 175 0.32 23.77 19.81
C GLU A 175 -0.67 24.78 20.38
N ALA A 176 -0.84 25.97 19.76
CA ALA A 176 -1.74 27.02 20.25
C ALA A 176 -3.19 26.93 19.73
N GLU A 177 -3.49 26.11 18.73
CA GLU A 177 -4.86 25.89 18.24
C GLU A 177 -5.46 24.58 18.77
N THR A 178 -5.71 24.55 20.08
CA THR A 178 -6.62 23.55 20.64
C THR A 178 -8.07 24.02 20.44
N PRO A 179 -8.95 23.25 19.78
CA PRO A 179 -10.35 23.62 19.73
C PRO A 179 -10.92 23.52 21.14
N LYS A 180 -11.49 24.63 21.64
CA LYS A 180 -12.27 24.68 22.88
C LYS A 180 -13.53 23.80 22.73
N ASN A 181 -13.38 22.50 22.90
CA ASN A 181 -14.47 21.57 23.15
C ASN A 181 -14.35 21.07 24.60
N ALA A 182 -14.64 21.98 25.54
CA ALA A 182 -14.87 21.60 26.93
C ALA A 182 -16.22 20.91 27.03
N GLY A 183 -16.19 19.58 27.17
CA GLY A 183 -17.39 18.77 27.43
C GLY A 183 -17.05 17.29 27.69
N ASN A 184 -17.02 16.93 28.97
CA ASN A 184 -17.02 15.57 29.56
C ASN A 184 -15.75 14.70 29.49
N ALA A 185 -15.02 14.70 30.61
CA ALA A 185 -14.81 13.57 31.52
C ALA A 185 -14.77 12.12 30.94
N LEU A 186 -13.67 11.43 31.27
CA LEU A 186 -13.57 9.99 31.52
C LEU A 186 -13.70 9.05 30.30
N SER A 187 -12.66 9.01 29.47
CA SER A 187 -12.13 7.73 28.96
C SER A 187 -10.77 7.98 28.33
N VAL A 188 -9.91 6.97 28.35
CA VAL A 188 -8.78 6.86 27.43
C VAL A 188 -9.38 6.72 26.03
N VAL A 189 -9.86 7.83 25.46
CA VAL A 189 -10.54 7.82 24.16
C VAL A 189 -9.46 7.66 23.12
N PHE A 190 -9.25 6.41 22.69
CA PHE A 190 -8.54 6.16 21.44
C PHE A 190 -9.33 6.83 20.31
N VAL A 191 -8.76 7.88 19.74
CA VAL A 191 -9.27 8.51 18.52
C VAL A 191 -8.58 7.84 17.34
N ALA A 192 -9.35 7.13 16.52
CA ALA A 192 -8.82 6.53 15.30
C ALA A 192 -8.29 7.63 14.36
N PRO A 193 -7.09 7.47 13.76
CA PRO A 193 -6.56 8.44 12.83
C PRO A 193 -7.47 8.54 11.58
N PRO A 194 -7.64 9.74 11.01
CA PRO A 194 -8.41 9.90 9.80
C PRO A 194 -7.76 9.14 8.64
N PRO A 195 -8.55 8.51 7.76
CA PRO A 195 -8.01 7.83 6.58
C PRO A 195 -7.30 8.83 5.66
N GLY A 196 -6.11 8.46 5.19
CA GLY A 196 -5.39 9.23 4.18
C GLY A 196 -6.10 9.22 2.82
N MET A 197 -5.70 10.14 1.94
CA MET A 197 -6.22 10.20 0.57
C MET A 197 -5.77 8.95 -0.22
N PRO A 198 -6.68 8.24 -0.92
CA PRO A 198 -6.30 7.10 -1.72
C PRO A 198 -5.44 7.53 -2.91
N VAL A 199 -4.46 6.68 -3.29
CA VAL A 199 -3.49 6.99 -4.35
C VAL A 199 -4.16 7.28 -5.70
N SER A 200 -5.24 6.57 -6.03
CA SER A 200 -6.04 6.82 -7.23
C SER A 200 -6.59 8.25 -7.28
N GLN A 201 -7.02 8.80 -6.14
CA GLN A 201 -7.50 10.18 -6.07
C GLN A 201 -6.36 11.18 -6.24
N ILE A 202 -5.20 10.92 -5.64
CA ILE A 202 -3.99 11.74 -5.80
C ILE A 202 -3.59 11.83 -7.28
N TRP A 203 -3.59 10.70 -8.00
CA TRP A 203 -3.31 10.67 -9.44
C TRP A 203 -4.30 11.52 -10.23
N THR A 204 -5.60 11.42 -9.95
CA THR A 204 -6.62 12.23 -10.66
C THR A 204 -6.55 13.72 -10.36
N GLN A 205 -6.01 14.13 -9.21
CA GLN A 205 -5.85 15.55 -8.87
C GLN A 205 -4.59 16.15 -9.48
N LYS A 206 -3.51 15.39 -9.58
CA LYS A 206 -2.24 15.84 -10.16
C LYS A 206 -2.23 15.80 -11.68
N SER A 207 -3.04 14.93 -12.29
CA SER A 207 -3.04 14.70 -13.72
C SER A 207 -4.18 15.41 -14.45
N SER A 208 -3.93 15.70 -15.74
CA SER A 208 -4.97 16.09 -16.70
C SER A 208 -4.97 15.17 -17.95
N LEU A 209 -4.27 14.04 -17.87
CA LEU A 209 -4.06 13.10 -18.97
C LEU A 209 -5.05 11.94 -18.87
N ALA A 210 -5.79 11.67 -19.95
CA ALA A 210 -6.82 10.64 -19.96
C ALA A 210 -6.29 9.23 -19.60
N GLY A 211 -5.06 8.90 -20.01
CA GLY A 211 -4.41 7.63 -19.69
C GLY A 211 -4.22 7.42 -18.18
N GLU A 212 -3.83 8.47 -17.46
CA GLU A 212 -3.60 8.39 -16.00
C GLU A 212 -4.92 8.35 -15.21
N HIS A 213 -5.95 9.06 -15.67
CA HIS A 213 -7.29 8.94 -15.09
C HIS A 213 -7.89 7.54 -15.30
N ALA A 214 -7.64 6.92 -16.45
CA ALA A 214 -8.05 5.53 -16.71
C ALA A 214 -7.28 4.54 -15.82
N ALA A 215 -5.96 4.73 -15.66
CA ALA A 215 -5.15 3.95 -14.74
C ALA A 215 -5.66 4.04 -13.29
N ALA A 216 -6.02 5.25 -12.84
CA ALA A 216 -6.61 5.49 -11.52
C ALA A 216 -8.01 4.87 -11.31
N GLY A 217 -8.63 4.30 -12.36
CA GLY A 217 -9.97 3.72 -12.31
C GLY A 217 -11.12 4.74 -12.42
N ASN A 218 -10.82 6.03 -12.61
CA ASN A 218 -11.84 7.06 -12.80
C ASN A 218 -12.18 7.22 -14.29
N PHE A 219 -12.88 6.21 -14.83
CA PHE A 219 -13.20 6.15 -16.25
C PHE A 219 -14.11 7.29 -16.73
N ASP A 220 -15.00 7.84 -15.88
CA ASP A 220 -15.87 8.96 -16.27
C ASP A 220 -15.04 10.20 -16.62
N THR A 221 -14.10 10.56 -15.75
CA THR A 221 -13.22 11.71 -16.00
C THR A 221 -12.32 11.49 -17.21
N ALA A 222 -11.79 10.28 -17.40
CA ALA A 222 -11.00 9.92 -18.58
C ALA A 222 -11.82 10.05 -19.88
N MET A 223 -13.05 9.53 -19.91
CA MET A 223 -13.95 9.65 -21.07
C MET A 223 -14.32 11.11 -21.34
N ARG A 224 -14.56 11.90 -20.29
CA ARG A 224 -14.83 13.33 -20.42
C ARG A 224 -13.64 14.08 -21.03
N LEU A 225 -12.42 13.80 -20.58
CA LEU A 225 -11.20 14.38 -21.14
C LEU A 225 -11.03 14.02 -22.62
N LEU A 226 -11.19 12.75 -22.99
CA LEU A 226 -11.10 12.29 -24.38
C LEU A 226 -12.20 12.87 -25.27
N SER A 227 -13.42 13.01 -24.74
CA SER A 227 -14.53 13.60 -25.49
C SER A 227 -14.28 15.10 -25.76
N ARG A 228 -13.72 15.82 -24.77
CA ARG A 228 -13.37 17.24 -24.88
C ARG A 228 -12.16 17.49 -25.78
N GLN A 229 -11.11 16.68 -25.66
CA GLN A 229 -9.83 16.88 -26.37
C GLN A 229 -9.84 16.32 -27.80
N LEU A 230 -10.45 15.15 -28.00
CA LEU A 230 -10.38 14.40 -29.26
C LEU A 230 -11.75 14.17 -29.92
N GLY A 231 -12.85 14.59 -29.28
CA GLY A 231 -14.20 14.43 -29.84
C GLY A 231 -14.70 12.98 -29.85
N ILE A 232 -14.13 12.09 -29.03
CA ILE A 232 -14.52 10.68 -29.00
C ILE A 232 -15.92 10.54 -28.38
N LYS A 233 -16.84 9.93 -29.14
CA LYS A 233 -18.21 9.64 -28.70
C LYS A 233 -18.45 8.16 -28.41
N ASN A 234 -17.81 7.27 -29.16
CA ASN A 234 -17.96 5.83 -29.00
C ASN A 234 -16.74 5.25 -28.26
N PHE A 235 -16.94 4.85 -27.01
CA PHE A 235 -15.90 4.27 -26.16
C PHE A 235 -15.89 2.73 -26.16
N ALA A 236 -16.81 2.07 -26.85
CA ALA A 236 -16.84 0.61 -26.95
C ALA A 236 -15.49 -0.03 -27.36
N PRO A 237 -14.74 0.48 -28.37
CA PRO A 237 -13.45 -0.10 -28.73
C PRO A 237 -12.32 0.22 -27.75
N LEU A 238 -12.49 1.22 -26.88
CA LEU A 238 -11.48 1.62 -25.88
C LEU A 238 -11.62 0.88 -24.55
N LYS A 239 -12.78 0.27 -24.29
CA LYS A 239 -13.05 -0.51 -23.07
C LYS A 239 -11.93 -1.51 -22.69
N PRO A 240 -11.42 -2.38 -23.58
CA PRO A 240 -10.36 -3.31 -23.20
C PRO A 240 -9.08 -2.58 -22.79
N LEU A 241 -8.72 -1.49 -23.50
CA LEU A 241 -7.53 -0.70 -23.19
C LEU A 241 -7.64 0.00 -21.83
N PHE A 242 -8.84 0.45 -21.46
CA PHE A 242 -9.08 1.08 -20.16
C PHE A 242 -8.93 0.08 -19.01
N LEU A 243 -9.42 -1.15 -19.21
CA LEU A 243 -9.27 -2.22 -18.24
C LEU A 243 -7.81 -2.65 -18.10
N ASP A 244 -7.09 -2.79 -19.23
CA ASP A 244 -5.67 -3.14 -19.23
C ASP A 244 -4.83 -2.08 -18.48
N LEU A 245 -5.14 -0.79 -18.64
CA LEU A 245 -4.48 0.28 -17.89
C LEU A 245 -4.73 0.18 -16.39
N HIS A 246 -6.00 0.05 -15.98
CA HIS A 246 -6.33 -0.04 -14.57
C HIS A 246 -5.69 -1.27 -13.92
N MET A 247 -5.78 -2.43 -14.56
CA MET A 247 -5.18 -3.65 -14.04
C MET A 247 -3.65 -3.61 -14.05
N GLY A 248 -3.02 -2.88 -14.99
CA GLY A 248 -1.57 -2.75 -15.06
C GLY A 248 -0.96 -1.78 -14.04
N SER A 249 -1.72 -0.77 -13.60
CA SER A 249 -1.25 0.23 -12.63
C SER A 249 -1.52 -0.14 -11.17
N HIS A 250 -2.26 -1.22 -10.92
CA HIS A 250 -2.57 -1.71 -9.58
C HIS A 250 -2.02 -3.13 -9.36
N SER A 251 -1.33 -3.31 -8.24
CA SER A 251 -0.88 -4.60 -7.73
C SER A 251 -1.57 -4.90 -6.40
N TYR A 252 -1.49 -6.14 -5.94
CA TYR A 252 -2.25 -6.60 -4.79
C TYR A 252 -1.34 -7.43 -3.87
N LEU A 253 -1.16 -6.96 -2.64
CA LEU A 253 -0.30 -7.60 -1.65
C LEU A 253 -1.15 -8.25 -0.55
N ARG A 254 -0.87 -9.51 -0.24
CA ARG A 254 -1.48 -10.20 0.89
C ARG A 254 -0.50 -10.18 2.07
N ALA A 255 -0.76 -9.30 3.05
CA ALA A 255 0.10 -9.19 4.22
C ALA A 255 -0.11 -10.36 5.20
N LEU A 256 -1.36 -10.73 5.48
CA LEU A 256 -1.72 -11.81 6.39
C LEU A 256 -2.69 -12.78 5.72
N ALA A 257 -2.61 -14.07 6.09
CA ALA A 257 -3.45 -15.11 5.49
C ALA A 257 -4.96 -14.87 5.72
N THR A 258 -5.34 -14.28 6.86
CA THR A 258 -6.73 -14.02 7.23
C THR A 258 -7.19 -12.59 6.96
N ALA A 259 -6.28 -11.68 6.59
CA ALA A 259 -6.60 -10.27 6.33
C ALA A 259 -7.01 -10.03 4.87
N PRO A 260 -7.77 -8.95 4.59
CA PRO A 260 -8.05 -8.55 3.22
C PRO A 260 -6.78 -8.19 2.45
N ILE A 261 -6.85 -8.34 1.14
CA ILE A 261 -5.78 -7.99 0.20
C ILE A 261 -5.60 -6.47 0.18
N ILE A 262 -4.36 -6.02 0.26
CA ILE A 262 -3.98 -4.60 0.24
C ILE A 262 -3.68 -4.21 -1.21
N PRO A 263 -4.41 -3.26 -1.80
CA PRO A 263 -4.07 -2.73 -3.11
C PRO A 263 -2.82 -1.85 -2.99
N VAL A 264 -1.84 -2.09 -3.87
CA VAL A 264 -0.59 -1.35 -3.97
C VAL A 264 -0.51 -0.73 -5.36
N ALA A 265 -0.47 0.60 -5.40
CA ALA A 265 -0.34 1.35 -6.64
C ALA A 265 1.08 1.23 -7.22
N VAL A 266 1.18 0.97 -8.52
CA VAL A 266 2.45 0.92 -9.24
C VAL A 266 2.71 2.28 -9.87
N GLU A 267 3.70 3.00 -9.37
CA GLU A 267 4.06 4.35 -9.81
C GLU A 267 5.25 4.32 -10.79
N LYS A 268 5.23 5.23 -11.76
CA LYS A 268 6.35 5.45 -12.68
C LYS A 268 7.48 6.16 -11.92
N GLY A 269 8.71 5.67 -12.09
CA GLY A 269 9.90 6.32 -11.53
C GLY A 269 10.11 6.11 -10.03
N TRP A 270 9.61 5.00 -9.47
CA TRP A 270 9.87 4.63 -8.08
C TRP A 270 11.37 4.56 -7.80
N SER A 271 11.81 5.26 -6.74
CA SER A 271 13.16 5.17 -6.19
C SER A 271 13.09 5.00 -4.67
N GLU A 272 14.07 4.30 -4.10
CA GLU A 272 14.16 4.08 -2.65
C GLU A 272 14.36 5.39 -1.86
N SER A 273 14.94 6.41 -2.51
CA SER A 273 15.14 7.76 -1.97
C SER A 273 13.91 8.66 -2.02
N ALA A 274 12.83 8.25 -2.69
CA ALA A 274 11.63 9.07 -2.81
C ALA A 274 10.87 9.08 -1.47
N SER A 275 10.50 10.28 -1.01
CA SER A 275 9.71 10.40 0.21
C SER A 275 8.35 9.69 0.03
N PRO A 276 7.86 8.88 1.01
CA PRO A 276 6.59 8.18 0.89
C PRO A 276 5.37 9.08 0.67
N ASN A 277 5.51 10.37 0.99
CA ASN A 277 4.45 11.36 0.86
C ASN A 277 4.38 11.96 -0.56
N VAL A 278 5.45 11.88 -1.35
CA VAL A 278 5.49 12.38 -2.73
C VAL A 278 5.19 11.21 -3.67
N ARG A 279 3.91 11.03 -3.96
CA ARG A 279 3.41 10.03 -4.93
C ARG A 279 3.64 10.49 -6.36
N GLY A 280 4.23 9.61 -7.18
CA GLY A 280 4.45 9.79 -8.62
C GLY A 280 3.22 9.43 -9.47
N PRO A 281 3.27 9.68 -10.78
CA PRO A 281 2.19 9.29 -11.70
C PRO A 281 2.11 7.75 -11.84
N PRO A 282 0.97 7.20 -12.29
CA PRO A 282 0.81 5.77 -12.47
C PRO A 282 1.77 5.21 -13.54
N ALA A 283 2.28 4.00 -13.32
CA ALA A 283 2.98 3.26 -14.35
C ALA A 283 1.98 2.75 -15.39
N LEU A 284 2.13 3.21 -16.64
CA LEU A 284 1.23 2.85 -17.74
C LEU A 284 1.78 1.69 -18.55
N VAL A 285 0.87 0.82 -18.99
CA VAL A 285 1.18 -0.39 -19.78
C VAL A 285 1.61 -0.04 -21.21
N PHE A 286 1.07 1.06 -21.75
CA PHE A 286 1.30 1.47 -23.14
C PHE A 286 2.48 2.44 -23.23
N THR A 287 3.53 2.00 -23.91
CA THR A 287 4.72 2.81 -24.21
C THR A 287 4.80 3.12 -25.70
N PHE A 288 5.40 4.26 -26.05
CA PHE A 288 5.61 4.66 -27.44
C PHE A 288 6.39 3.61 -28.26
N SER A 289 7.44 3.00 -27.69
CA SER A 289 8.23 1.94 -28.34
C SER A 289 7.39 0.77 -28.83
N GLN A 290 6.39 0.35 -28.06
CA GLN A 290 5.49 -0.74 -28.45
C GLN A 290 4.67 -0.38 -29.70
N MET A 291 4.39 0.89 -29.92
CA MET A 291 3.63 1.33 -31.09
C MET A 291 4.46 1.28 -32.37
N GLU A 292 5.75 1.60 -32.31
CA GLU A 292 6.67 1.47 -33.44
C GLU A 292 6.79 0.01 -33.89
N ASP A 293 6.88 -0.92 -32.95
CA ASP A 293 6.97 -2.34 -33.28
C ASP A 293 5.66 -2.88 -33.86
N ARG A 294 4.51 -2.42 -33.35
CA ARG A 294 3.20 -2.70 -33.97
C ARG A 294 3.10 -2.11 -35.37
N LEU A 295 3.67 -0.92 -35.62
CA LEU A 295 3.71 -0.31 -36.94
C LEU A 295 4.54 -1.15 -37.92
N LYS A 296 5.73 -1.59 -37.52
CA LYS A 296 6.57 -2.50 -38.33
C LYS A 296 5.83 -3.81 -38.65
N ALA A 297 5.12 -4.38 -37.68
CA ALA A 297 4.30 -5.57 -37.89
C ALA A 297 3.14 -5.31 -38.86
N ALA A 298 2.49 -4.14 -38.79
CA ALA A 298 1.44 -3.74 -39.71
C ALA A 298 1.95 -3.60 -41.16
N TYR A 299 3.16 -3.04 -41.34
CA TYR A 299 3.80 -2.99 -42.66
C TYR A 299 4.12 -4.37 -43.20
N LYS A 300 4.67 -5.26 -42.37
CA LYS A 300 4.92 -6.66 -42.76
C LYS A 300 3.64 -7.38 -43.17
N ALA A 301 2.55 -7.22 -42.42
CA ALA A 301 1.25 -7.81 -42.79
C ALA A 301 0.70 -7.23 -44.11
N THR A 302 1.00 -5.95 -44.39
CA THR A 302 0.62 -5.29 -45.65
C THR A 302 1.41 -5.84 -46.84
N THR A 303 2.72 -6.06 -46.70
CA THR A 303 3.56 -6.63 -47.76
C THR A 303 3.26 -8.11 -48.02
N GLU A 304 2.83 -8.85 -46.99
CA GLU A 304 2.35 -10.23 -47.09
C GLU A 304 0.93 -10.35 -47.71
N GLY A 305 0.25 -9.23 -47.97
CA GLY A 305 -1.11 -9.22 -48.52
C GLY A 305 -2.22 -9.55 -47.50
N LYS A 306 -1.89 -9.65 -46.21
CA LYS A 306 -2.84 -9.87 -45.10
C LYS A 306 -3.47 -8.54 -44.66
N PHE A 307 -4.20 -7.89 -45.58
CA PHE A 307 -4.85 -6.61 -45.34
C PHE A 307 -5.79 -6.55 -44.12
N PRO A 308 -6.63 -7.56 -43.80
CA PRO A 308 -7.50 -7.49 -42.62
C PRO A 308 -6.70 -7.47 -41.31
N GLU A 309 -5.58 -8.21 -41.27
CA GLU A 309 -4.69 -8.23 -40.11
C GLU A 309 -3.95 -6.90 -39.96
N ALA A 310 -3.41 -6.37 -41.06
CA ALA A 310 -2.76 -5.06 -41.08
C ALA A 310 -3.72 -3.95 -40.61
N LEU A 311 -4.96 -3.95 -41.10
CA LEU A 311 -5.99 -2.98 -40.71
C LEU A 311 -6.30 -3.06 -39.22
N ARG A 312 -6.37 -4.27 -38.65
CA ARG A 312 -6.56 -4.47 -37.20
C ARG A 312 -5.40 -3.88 -36.40
N GLN A 313 -4.17 -4.06 -36.86
CA GLN A 313 -2.99 -3.48 -36.20
C GLN A 313 -3.00 -1.95 -36.25
N PHE A 314 -3.26 -1.35 -37.42
CA PHE A 314 -3.38 0.11 -37.56
C PHE A 314 -4.50 0.68 -36.68
N LEU A 315 -5.66 0.02 -36.61
CA LEU A 315 -6.75 0.41 -35.72
C LEU A 315 -6.36 0.33 -34.25
N ASN A 316 -5.64 -0.72 -33.86
CA ASN A 316 -5.19 -0.90 -32.49
C ASN A 316 -4.26 0.25 -32.08
N ILE A 317 -3.27 0.58 -32.93
CA ILE A 317 -2.38 1.74 -32.71
C ILE A 317 -3.19 3.03 -32.56
N LEU A 318 -4.15 3.30 -33.45
CA LEU A 318 -5.01 4.48 -33.38
C LEU A 318 -5.84 4.58 -32.09
N HIS A 319 -6.27 3.45 -31.54
CA HIS A 319 -7.01 3.41 -30.28
C HIS A 319 -6.10 3.55 -29.05
N THR A 320 -4.85 3.13 -29.15
CA THR A 320 -3.87 3.24 -28.05
C THR A 320 -3.28 4.64 -27.94
N ILE A 321 -3.04 5.35 -29.05
CA ILE A 321 -2.41 6.69 -29.08
C ILE A 321 -3.02 7.68 -28.06
N PRO A 322 -4.35 7.83 -27.92
CA PRO A 322 -4.96 8.74 -26.95
C PRO A 322 -4.63 8.46 -25.48
N LEU A 323 -4.09 7.29 -25.18
CA LEU A 323 -3.82 6.79 -23.83
C LEU A 323 -2.33 6.78 -23.49
N ILE A 324 -1.45 7.10 -24.45
CA ILE A 324 0.00 7.13 -24.24
C ILE A 324 0.36 8.44 -23.54
N VAL A 325 1.25 8.34 -22.55
CA VAL A 325 1.88 9.49 -21.89
C VAL A 325 3.34 9.53 -22.32
N VAL A 326 3.76 10.70 -22.79
CA VAL A 326 5.11 10.98 -23.29
C VAL A 326 5.75 12.08 -22.45
N ASP A 327 7.06 12.03 -22.27
CA ASP A 327 7.76 12.93 -21.36
C ASP A 327 8.32 14.16 -22.10
N SER A 328 8.57 14.04 -23.41
CA SER A 328 9.20 15.09 -24.22
C SER A 328 8.31 15.63 -25.34
N ARG A 329 8.48 16.92 -25.67
CA ARG A 329 7.78 17.52 -26.82
C ARG A 329 8.18 16.89 -28.16
N ARG A 330 9.39 16.33 -28.26
CA ARG A 330 9.86 15.62 -29.46
C ARG A 330 9.04 14.35 -29.69
N GLU A 331 8.86 13.54 -28.64
CA GLU A 331 8.00 12.36 -28.69
C GLU A 331 6.56 12.71 -29.06
N VAL A 332 6.03 13.85 -28.61
CA VAL A 332 4.69 14.31 -29.01
C VAL A 332 4.58 14.49 -30.53
N ASP A 333 5.60 15.06 -31.16
CA ASP A 333 5.58 15.27 -32.61
C ASP A 333 5.74 13.93 -33.37
N GLU A 334 6.56 13.01 -32.88
CA GLU A 334 6.67 11.64 -33.41
C GLU A 334 5.34 10.87 -33.30
N VAL A 335 4.62 11.00 -32.17
CA VAL A 335 3.28 10.40 -32.00
C VAL A 335 2.28 10.98 -32.98
N LYS A 336 2.35 12.28 -33.30
CA LYS A 336 1.49 12.90 -34.32
C LYS A 336 1.81 12.38 -35.72
N GLU A 337 3.09 12.20 -36.05
CA GLU A 337 3.49 11.58 -37.31
C GLU A 337 2.97 10.14 -37.40
N LEU A 338 3.12 9.35 -36.33
CA LEU A 338 2.58 8.00 -36.24
C LEU A 338 1.06 7.97 -36.45
N LEU A 339 0.32 8.90 -35.82
CA LEU A 339 -1.12 9.07 -36.00
C LEU A 339 -1.47 9.32 -37.46
N TRP A 340 -0.74 10.25 -38.11
CA TRP A 340 -0.95 10.60 -39.51
C TRP A 340 -0.70 9.41 -40.44
N VAL A 341 0.41 8.68 -40.22
CA VAL A 341 0.77 7.48 -40.99
C VAL A 341 -0.29 6.39 -40.84
N CYS A 342 -0.71 6.07 -39.62
CA CYS A 342 -1.71 5.04 -39.36
C CYS A 342 -3.08 5.40 -39.95
N ALA A 343 -3.49 6.66 -39.82
CA ALA A 343 -4.76 7.14 -40.36
C ALA A 343 -4.76 7.09 -41.90
N THR A 344 -3.66 7.48 -42.54
CA THR A 344 -3.50 7.42 -44.00
C THR A 344 -3.48 5.98 -44.49
N SER A 345 -2.67 5.12 -43.87
CA SER A 345 -2.56 3.70 -44.21
C SER A 345 -3.91 2.97 -44.09
N LYS A 346 -4.67 3.23 -43.01
CA LYS A 346 -6.02 2.71 -42.83
C LYS A 346 -6.95 3.11 -43.99
N ARG A 347 -6.95 4.39 -44.38
CA ARG A 347 -7.79 4.87 -45.50
C ARG A 347 -7.40 4.19 -46.81
N THR A 348 -6.11 4.10 -47.10
CA THR A 348 -5.60 3.44 -48.32
C THR A 348 -6.01 1.97 -48.37
N LEU A 349 -5.86 1.23 -47.27
CA LEU A 349 -6.25 -0.18 -47.19
C LEU A 349 -7.77 -0.37 -47.34
N LEU A 350 -8.58 0.50 -46.73
CA LEU A 350 -10.03 0.48 -46.91
C LEU A 350 -10.43 0.76 -48.37
N LEU A 351 -9.81 1.76 -49.00
CA LEU A 351 -10.05 2.05 -50.41
C LEU A 351 -9.67 0.87 -51.30
N GLN A 352 -8.52 0.24 -51.05
CA GLN A 352 -8.09 -0.95 -51.79
C GLN A 352 -9.05 -2.13 -51.59
N SER A 353 -9.52 -2.37 -50.37
CA SER A 353 -10.48 -3.45 -50.08
C SER A 353 -11.82 -3.23 -50.76
N THR A 354 -12.30 -1.98 -50.83
CA THR A 354 -13.55 -1.63 -51.51
C THR A 354 -13.40 -1.71 -53.04
N LEU A 355 -12.27 -1.27 -53.59
CA LEU A 355 -11.96 -1.42 -55.02
C LEU A 355 -11.86 -2.89 -55.44
N GLN A 356 -11.17 -3.72 -54.65
CA GLN A 356 -11.16 -5.16 -54.87
C GLN A 356 -12.58 -5.73 -54.78
N GLY A 357 -13.33 -5.42 -53.72
CA GLY A 357 -14.73 -5.86 -53.57
C GLY A 357 -15.63 -5.46 -54.75
N CYS A 358 -15.47 -4.25 -55.28
CA CYS A 358 -16.18 -3.76 -56.47
C CYS A 358 -15.75 -4.49 -57.75
N CYS A 359 -14.45 -4.76 -57.93
CA CYS A 359 -13.91 -5.54 -59.05
C CYS A 359 -14.41 -7.00 -59.02
N TRP A 360 -14.49 -7.60 -57.83
CA TRP A 360 -15.06 -8.93 -57.64
C TRP A 360 -16.57 -8.94 -57.90
N ARG A 361 -17.32 -7.93 -57.41
CA ARG A 361 -18.77 -7.81 -57.67
C ARG A 361 -19.07 -7.58 -59.15
N THR A 362 -18.28 -6.78 -59.86
CA THR A 362 -18.47 -6.56 -61.30
C THR A 362 -18.10 -7.79 -62.12
N THR A 363 -17.04 -8.51 -61.74
CA THR A 363 -16.68 -9.81 -62.33
C THR A 363 -17.77 -10.86 -62.09
N LEU A 364 -18.29 -10.95 -60.86
CA LEU A 364 -19.38 -11.87 -60.50
C LEU A 364 -20.70 -11.52 -61.18
N MET A 365 -21.03 -10.23 -61.31
CA MET A 365 -22.20 -9.75 -62.06
C MET A 365 -22.06 -10.05 -63.56
N ARG A 366 -20.87 -9.88 -64.15
CA ARG A 366 -20.59 -10.30 -65.54
C ARG A 366 -20.68 -11.82 -65.72
N ALA A 367 -20.20 -12.59 -64.74
CA ALA A 367 -20.30 -14.05 -64.75
C ALA A 367 -21.75 -14.53 -64.58
N LYS A 368 -22.59 -13.80 -63.85
CA LYS A 368 -24.02 -14.13 -63.65
C LYS A 368 -24.92 -13.66 -64.80
N GLN A 369 -24.54 -12.60 -65.52
CA GLN A 369 -25.20 -12.16 -66.76
C GLN A 369 -24.89 -13.07 -67.95
N ARG A 370 -23.73 -13.75 -67.94
CA ARG A 370 -23.49 -14.93 -68.79
C ARG A 370 -24.23 -16.10 -68.16
N GLY A 371 -25.54 -16.18 -68.41
CA GLY A 371 -26.37 -17.32 -68.01
C GLY A 371 -25.82 -18.66 -68.56
N PRO A 372 -26.32 -19.79 -68.04
CA PRO A 372 -25.74 -21.11 -68.29
C PRO A 372 -26.08 -21.58 -69.70
N ASP A 373 -25.21 -21.29 -70.66
CA ASP A 373 -25.16 -22.07 -71.90
C ASP A 373 -24.55 -23.43 -71.58
N ARG A 374 -25.38 -24.46 -71.78
CA ARG A 374 -25.12 -25.87 -71.52
C ARG A 374 -23.82 -26.31 -72.20
N CYS A 375 -22.90 -26.90 -71.44
CA CYS A 375 -22.42 -28.25 -71.73
C CYS A 375 -21.54 -28.83 -70.60
N SER A 376 -21.82 -30.11 -70.32
CA SER A 376 -21.07 -31.09 -69.50
C SER A 376 -20.95 -30.88 -67.99
N ASN A 377 -21.79 -31.65 -67.30
CA ASN A 377 -21.68 -32.19 -65.95
C ASN A 377 -20.25 -32.49 -65.45
N SER A 378 -20.12 -32.47 -64.12
CA SER A 378 -19.09 -33.11 -63.30
C SER A 378 -17.74 -32.39 -63.18
N ALA A 379 -17.68 -31.35 -62.32
CA ALA A 379 -16.46 -31.02 -61.52
C ALA A 379 -16.63 -29.84 -60.52
N VAL A 380 -17.85 -29.40 -60.17
CA VAL A 380 -18.01 -28.19 -59.31
C VAL A 380 -18.00 -28.49 -57.79
N GLU A 381 -18.02 -29.75 -57.38
CA GLU A 381 -17.76 -30.12 -55.97
C GLU A 381 -16.31 -30.51 -55.77
N ARG A 382 -15.44 -29.52 -55.57
CA ARG A 382 -14.20 -29.62 -54.76
C ARG A 382 -13.45 -28.30 -54.78
N ARG A 383 -13.88 -27.34 -53.95
CA ARG A 383 -13.04 -26.34 -53.25
C ARG A 383 -13.91 -25.44 -52.36
N ILE A 384 -14.73 -26.08 -51.53
CA ILE A 384 -15.09 -25.54 -50.21
C ILE A 384 -14.34 -26.44 -49.23
N ALA A 385 -13.06 -26.15 -49.02
CA ALA A 385 -12.28 -26.66 -47.90
C ALA A 385 -11.00 -25.82 -47.80
N VAL A 386 -10.69 -25.41 -46.57
CA VAL A 386 -9.53 -24.65 -46.11
C VAL A 386 -9.69 -23.11 -46.13
N SER A 387 -10.50 -22.62 -45.19
CA SER A 387 -10.07 -21.57 -44.24
C SER A 387 -10.29 -22.08 -42.84
#